data_AF-A0A939SW72-F1
#
_entry.id   AF-A0A939SW72-F1
#
_cell.length_a   1.000
_cell.length_b   1.000
_cell.length_c   1.000
_cell.angle_alpha   90.00
_cell.angle_beta   90.00
_cell.angle_gamma   90.00
#
_symmetry.space_group_name_H-M   'P 1'
#
loop_
_entity.id
_entity.type
_entity.pdbx_description
1 polymer ?
#
loop_
_entity_poly.entity_id
_entity_poly.type
_entity_poly.pdbx_seq_one_letter_code
_entity_poly.pdbx_strand_id
1 'polypeptide(L)'
;MNAFKGLGGSYAMGKYLAALLERDINTLSFAELNSPVIKARIKDIVFVTATDGNHGRGVAWAAEQLGLRAVVYAKGLVTGTRAEYSPHGAECTITELNYDDTVRLAAKTAREQDGFYSGPPRQGYEQIPHMDHARLCDPRC
;
A
#
# COMPACT_ATOMS: atom_id res chain seq x y z
N MET A 1 -2.84 -12.42 16.10
CA MET A 1 -3.31 -11.23 15.37
C MET A 1 -4.62 -10.76 15.98
N ASN A 2 -4.63 -9.60 16.67
CA ASN A 2 -5.84 -8.99 17.25
C ASN A 2 -6.05 -7.57 16.68
N ALA A 3 -6.46 -7.43 15.41
CA ALA A 3 -6.88 -6.14 14.88
C ALA A 3 -7.77 -6.28 13.63
N PHE A 4 -9.07 -5.97 13.79
CA PHE A 4 -10.07 -5.86 12.71
C PHE A 4 -9.67 -4.87 11.60
N LYS A 5 -8.73 -3.96 11.90
CA LYS A 5 -8.21 -2.92 10.99
C LYS A 5 -7.36 -3.46 9.84
N GLY A 6 -6.82 -4.68 9.95
CA GLY A 6 -6.10 -5.33 8.85
C GLY A 6 -7.00 -5.64 7.64
N LEU A 7 -8.28 -5.97 7.88
CA LEU A 7 -9.24 -6.34 6.84
C LEU A 7 -9.65 -5.14 5.96
N GLY A 8 -9.79 -3.95 6.56
CA GLY A 8 -10.10 -2.73 5.82
C GLY A 8 -8.95 -2.29 4.92
N GLY A 9 -7.71 -2.36 5.42
CA GLY A 9 -6.50 -2.04 4.65
C GLY A 9 -6.29 -3.01 3.49
N SER A 10 -6.36 -4.32 3.75
CA SER A 10 -6.18 -5.34 2.70
C SER A 10 -7.28 -5.29 1.64
N TYR A 11 -8.53 -5.02 2.02
CA TYR A 11 -9.63 -4.85 1.05
C TYR A 11 -9.45 -3.61 0.17
N ALA A 12 -9.02 -2.48 0.74
CA ALA A 12 -8.74 -1.27 -0.04
C ALA A 12 -7.59 -1.49 -1.05
N MET A 13 -6.53 -2.17 -0.62
CA MET A 13 -5.43 -2.58 -1.50
C MET A 13 -5.92 -3.54 -2.60
N GLY A 14 -6.76 -4.53 -2.25
CA GLY A 14 -7.38 -5.43 -3.22
C GLY A 14 -8.24 -4.69 -4.26
N LYS A 15 -9.02 -3.69 -3.83
CA LYS A 15 -9.82 -2.85 -4.75
C LYS A 15 -8.94 -2.05 -5.71
N TYR A 16 -7.86 -1.46 -5.18
CA TYR A 16 -6.91 -0.73 -5.99
C TYR A 16 -6.27 -1.62 -7.06
N LEU A 17 -5.82 -2.82 -6.67
CA LEU A 17 -5.24 -3.78 -7.60
C LEU A 17 -6.26 -4.30 -8.62
N ALA A 18 -7.49 -4.57 -8.20
CA ALA A 18 -8.56 -4.98 -9.10
C ALA A 18 -8.87 -3.91 -10.15
N ALA A 19 -8.95 -2.64 -9.75
CA ALA A 19 -9.12 -1.51 -10.66
C ALA A 19 -7.95 -1.39 -11.63
N LEU A 20 -6.70 -1.47 -11.15
CA LEU A 20 -5.49 -1.41 -11.97
C LEU A 20 -5.41 -2.56 -12.99
N LEU A 21 -5.86 -3.75 -12.60
CA LEU A 21 -5.85 -4.94 -13.46
C LEU A 21 -7.07 -5.02 -14.38
N GLU A 22 -8.01 -4.08 -14.28
CA GLU A 22 -9.31 -4.11 -14.96
C GLU A 22 -10.05 -5.43 -14.70
N ARG A 23 -10.21 -5.77 -13.42
CA ARG A 23 -10.85 -6.99 -12.92
C ARG A 23 -11.89 -6.65 -11.86
N ASP A 24 -12.90 -7.50 -11.73
CA ASP A 24 -13.82 -7.43 -10.60
C ASP A 24 -13.15 -8.02 -9.36
N ILE A 25 -13.11 -7.24 -8.26
CA ILE A 25 -12.60 -7.68 -6.96
C ILE A 25 -13.32 -8.93 -6.44
N ASN A 26 -14.60 -9.11 -6.77
CA ASN A 26 -15.36 -10.28 -6.33
C ASN A 26 -14.92 -11.57 -7.02
N THR A 27 -14.24 -11.46 -8.16
CA THR A 27 -13.71 -12.60 -8.93
C THR A 27 -12.21 -12.76 -8.81
N LEU A 28 -11.48 -11.69 -8.43
CA LEU A 28 -10.03 -11.70 -8.34
C LEU A 28 -9.57 -12.40 -7.06
N SER A 29 -9.08 -13.62 -7.22
CA SER A 29 -8.58 -14.41 -6.09
C SER A 29 -7.16 -14.02 -5.67
N PHE A 30 -6.81 -14.32 -4.42
CA PHE A 30 -5.44 -14.15 -3.92
C PHE A 30 -4.41 -15.02 -4.69
N ALA A 31 -4.83 -16.20 -5.18
CA ALA A 31 -3.99 -17.06 -5.99
C ALA A 31 -3.68 -16.42 -7.35
N GLU A 32 -4.66 -15.79 -7.99
CA GLU A 32 -4.45 -15.05 -9.23
C GLU A 32 -3.54 -13.84 -9.02
N LEU A 33 -3.74 -13.07 -7.95
CA LEU A 33 -2.84 -11.96 -7.58
C LEU A 33 -1.38 -12.41 -7.38
N ASN A 34 -1.17 -13.67 -7.02
CA ASN A 34 0.16 -14.28 -6.88
C ASN A 34 0.64 -15.04 -8.13
N SER A 35 -0.15 -15.08 -9.21
CA SER A 35 0.29 -15.67 -10.46
C SER A 35 1.49 -14.89 -11.02
N PRO A 36 2.46 -15.55 -11.70
CA PRO A 36 3.61 -14.87 -12.28
C PRO A 36 3.22 -13.72 -13.23
N VAL A 37 2.12 -13.90 -13.98
CA VAL A 37 1.61 -12.91 -14.93
C VAL A 37 1.14 -11.64 -14.21
N ILE A 38 0.32 -11.77 -13.16
CA ILE A 38 -0.17 -10.60 -12.42
C ILE A 38 0.96 -9.98 -11.61
N LYS A 39 1.82 -10.79 -10.96
CA LYS A 39 2.99 -10.30 -10.22
C LYS A 39 3.89 -9.42 -11.08
N ALA A 40 4.17 -9.84 -12.32
CA ALA A 40 4.98 -9.04 -13.24
C ALA A 40 4.36 -7.66 -13.54
N ARG A 41 3.03 -7.56 -13.58
CA ARG A 41 2.29 -6.30 -13.82
C ARG A 41 2.24 -5.38 -12.60
N ILE A 42 2.24 -5.95 -11.38
CA ILE A 42 2.05 -5.17 -10.14
C ILE A 42 3.34 -4.95 -9.35
N LYS A 43 4.46 -5.59 -9.72
CA LYS A 43 5.73 -5.61 -8.96
C LYS A 43 6.27 -4.23 -8.55
N ASP A 44 5.99 -3.19 -9.33
CA ASP A 44 6.52 -1.85 -9.12
C ASP A 44 5.61 -0.98 -8.24
N ILE A 45 4.44 -1.50 -7.84
CA ILE A 45 3.51 -0.79 -6.97
C ILE A 45 4.09 -0.70 -5.56
N VAL A 46 4.04 0.50 -5.00
CA VAL A 46 4.38 0.77 -3.61
C VAL A 46 3.11 1.11 -2.83
N PHE A 47 2.92 0.44 -1.69
CA PHE A 47 1.87 0.77 -0.73
C PHE A 47 2.40 1.75 0.31
N VAL A 48 1.78 2.92 0.43
CA VAL A 48 2.23 3.97 1.34
C VAL A 48 1.16 4.25 2.37
N THR A 49 1.54 4.40 3.63
CA THR A 49 0.57 4.72 4.69
C THR A 49 1.18 5.57 5.79
N ALA A 50 0.33 6.36 6.44
CA ALA A 50 0.64 7.03 7.70
C ALA A 50 -0.10 6.29 8.83
N THR A 51 0.60 6.04 9.93
CA THR A 51 0.07 5.28 11.06
C THR A 51 0.63 5.78 12.38
N ASP A 52 -0.11 5.55 13.45
CA ASP A 52 0.33 5.63 14.84
C ASP A 52 0.21 4.26 15.55
N GLY A 53 -0.04 3.18 14.79
CA GLY A 53 -0.15 1.81 15.32
C GLY A 53 -0.46 0.73 14.27
N ASN A 54 -1.47 -0.09 14.57
CA ASN A 54 -1.76 -1.36 13.88
C ASN A 54 -2.14 -1.26 12.39
N HIS A 55 -2.52 -0.09 11.88
CA HIS A 55 -2.89 0.09 10.46
C HIS A 55 -1.69 -0.15 9.55
N GLY A 56 -0.53 0.45 9.88
CA GLY A 56 0.72 0.22 9.16
C GLY A 56 1.14 -1.24 9.13
N ARG A 57 0.87 -2.00 10.20
CA ARG A 57 1.16 -3.44 10.23
C ARG A 57 0.27 -4.22 9.26
N GLY A 58 -1.00 -3.87 9.16
CA GLY A 58 -1.92 -4.48 8.18
C GLY A 58 -1.49 -4.22 6.74
N VAL A 59 -1.08 -2.99 6.43
CA VAL A 59 -0.57 -2.62 5.11
C VAL A 59 0.75 -3.32 4.80
N ALA A 60 1.69 -3.33 5.74
CA ALA A 60 2.98 -4.01 5.59
C ALA A 60 2.79 -5.52 5.36
N TRP A 61 1.95 -6.17 6.16
CA TRP A 61 1.63 -7.58 5.99
C TRP A 61 0.97 -7.87 4.63
N ALA A 62 -0.02 -7.07 4.21
CA ALA A 62 -0.68 -7.28 2.93
C ALA A 62 0.27 -7.07 1.73
N ALA A 63 1.20 -6.11 1.83
CA ALA A 63 2.24 -5.90 0.84
C ALA A 63 3.20 -7.10 0.76
N GLU A 64 3.64 -7.62 1.91
CA GLU A 64 4.45 -8.83 2.02
C GLU A 64 3.77 -10.03 1.36
N GLN A 65 2.48 -10.28 1.66
CA GLN A 65 1.71 -11.37 1.06
C GLN A 65 1.64 -11.28 -0.47
N LEU A 66 1.74 -10.07 -1.01
CA LEU A 66 1.73 -9.78 -2.45
C LEU A 66 3.13 -9.54 -3.02
N GLY A 67 4.19 -9.70 -2.23
CA GLY A 67 5.58 -9.45 -2.66
C GLY A 67 5.80 -8.02 -3.17
N LEU A 68 5.04 -7.06 -2.64
CA LEU A 68 5.09 -5.65 -3.01
C LEU A 68 5.77 -4.83 -1.91
N ARG A 69 6.22 -3.63 -2.28
CA ARG A 69 6.86 -2.71 -1.34
C ARG A 69 5.82 -2.02 -0.47
N ALA A 70 6.17 -1.79 0.80
CA ALA A 70 5.40 -0.97 1.71
C ALA A 70 6.27 0.11 2.35
N VAL A 71 5.76 1.35 2.38
CA VAL A 71 6.36 2.50 3.05
C VAL A 71 5.40 2.97 4.15
N VAL A 72 5.88 2.96 5.38
CA VAL A 72 5.12 3.32 6.58
C VAL A 72 5.72 4.58 7.19
N TYR A 73 4.93 5.66 7.22
CA TYR A 73 5.24 6.85 7.99
C TYR A 73 4.58 6.76 9.37
N ALA A 74 5.40 6.59 10.40
CA ALA A 74 4.94 6.51 11.77
C ALA A 74 5.04 7.87 12.46
N LYS A 75 4.02 8.24 13.25
CA LYS A 75 4.09 9.41 14.12
C LYS A 75 4.77 9.07 15.44
N GLY A 76 5.89 9.74 15.73
CA GLY A 76 6.55 9.70 17.04
C GLY A 76 7.32 8.40 17.35
N LEU A 77 8.30 8.53 18.25
CA LEU A 77 9.09 7.43 18.80
C LEU A 77 8.29 6.69 19.87
N VAL A 78 7.30 5.89 19.48
CA VAL A 78 6.87 4.81 20.38
C VAL A 78 7.98 3.75 20.31
N THR A 79 8.58 3.43 21.46
CA THR A 79 9.63 2.41 21.54
C THR A 79 9.14 1.12 20.87
N GLY A 80 9.85 0.64 19.84
CA GLY A 80 9.49 -0.59 19.13
C GLY A 80 8.67 -0.40 17.84
N THR A 81 8.25 0.81 17.45
CA THR A 81 7.45 1.02 16.23
C THR A 81 8.07 0.45 14.96
N ARG A 82 9.39 0.60 14.76
CA ARG A 82 10.07 -0.01 13.60
C ARG A 82 10.05 -1.54 13.63
N ALA A 83 10.11 -2.13 14.82
CA ALA A 83 10.09 -3.58 15.00
C ALA A 83 8.72 -4.20 14.66
N GLU A 84 7.65 -3.41 14.63
CA GLU A 84 6.32 -3.90 14.24
C GLU A 84 6.16 -4.12 12.72
N TYR A 85 6.98 -3.46 11.90
CA TYR A 85 6.85 -3.48 10.44
C TYR A 85 8.02 -4.16 9.74
N SER A 86 9.22 -4.12 10.34
CA SER A 86 10.43 -4.76 9.81
C SER A 86 10.26 -6.25 9.48
N PRO A 87 9.56 -7.08 10.28
CA PRO A 87 9.33 -8.49 9.94
C PRO A 87 8.58 -8.71 8.62
N HIS A 88 7.81 -7.71 8.16
CA HIS A 88 7.06 -7.74 6.91
C HIS A 88 7.82 -7.06 5.75
N GLY A 89 9.10 -6.69 5.95
CA GLY A 89 9.93 -6.04 4.93
C GLY A 89 9.54 -4.60 4.58
N ALA A 90 8.69 -3.96 5.38
CA ALA A 90 8.26 -2.59 5.12
C ALA A 90 9.31 -1.55 5.51
N GLU A 91 9.50 -0.54 4.67
CA GLU A 91 10.30 0.65 4.95
C GLU A 91 9.55 1.51 5.97
N CYS A 92 10.13 1.76 7.14
CA CYS A 92 9.49 2.57 8.18
C CYS A 92 10.27 3.84 8.49
N THR A 93 9.61 5.00 8.29
CA THR A 93 10.14 6.31 8.68
C THR A 93 9.34 6.84 9.86
N ILE A 94 10.02 7.06 10.99
CA ILE A 94 9.44 7.77 12.13
C ILE A 94 9.57 9.26 11.83
N THR A 95 8.46 9.99 11.94
CA THR A 95 8.38 11.42 11.66
C THR A 95 8.16 12.21 12.95
N GLU A 96 8.77 13.39 13.03
CA GLU A 96 8.52 14.40 14.08
C GLU A 96 7.31 15.29 13.76
N LEU A 97 6.59 14.97 12.69
CA LEU A 97 5.40 15.69 12.24
C LEU A 97 4.20 15.38 13.16
N ASN A 98 3.22 16.29 13.19
CA ASN A 98 1.91 15.93 13.71
C ASN A 98 1.21 14.91 12.77
N TYR A 99 0.16 14.26 13.25
CA TYR A 99 -0.50 13.19 12.48
C TYR A 99 -0.98 13.64 11.10
N ASP A 100 -1.55 14.86 11.01
CA ASP A 100 -2.05 15.40 9.75
C ASP A 100 -0.94 15.64 8.74
N ASP A 101 0.21 16.14 9.20
CA ASP A 101 1.39 16.34 8.36
C ASP A 101 2.05 15.02 7.96
N THR A 102 2.10 14.03 8.85
CA THR A 102 2.52 12.66 8.51
C THR A 102 1.61 12.05 7.43
N VAL A 103 0.30 12.28 7.53
CA VAL A 103 -0.65 11.84 6.52
C VAL A 103 -0.43 12.55 5.18
N ARG A 104 -0.21 13.87 5.19
CA ARG A 104 0.10 14.63 3.95
C ARG A 104 1.37 14.12 3.29
N LEU A 105 2.40 13.84 4.10
CA LEU A 105 3.64 13.24 3.63
C LEU A 105 3.38 11.89 2.96
N ALA A 106 2.64 10.99 3.61
CA ALA A 106 2.32 9.68 3.03
C ALA A 106 1.56 9.77 1.70
N ALA A 107 0.55 10.64 1.60
CA ALA A 107 -0.19 10.84 0.35
C ALA A 107 0.69 11.44 -0.75
N LYS A 108 1.57 12.38 -0.40
CA LYS A 108 2.55 12.96 -1.32
C LYS A 108 3.53 11.90 -1.84
N THR A 109 4.12 11.11 -0.94
CA THR A 109 5.04 10.03 -1.31
C THR A 109 4.38 9.00 -2.22
N ALA A 110 3.13 8.62 -1.92
CA ALA A 110 2.39 7.71 -2.78
C ALA A 110 2.25 8.26 -4.21
N ARG A 111 1.92 9.55 -4.33
CA ARG A 111 1.80 10.22 -5.63
C ARG A 111 3.13 10.29 -6.37
N GLU A 112 4.23 10.59 -5.67
CA GLU A 112 5.56 10.69 -6.28
C GLU A 112 6.13 9.33 -6.73
N GLN A 113 5.59 8.22 -6.20
CA GLN A 113 6.01 6.86 -6.51
C GLN A 113 5.00 6.09 -7.37
N ASP A 114 3.97 6.74 -7.92
CA ASP A 114 2.84 6.09 -8.61
C ASP A 114 2.23 4.94 -7.78
N GLY A 115 2.25 5.09 -6.46
CA GLY A 115 1.85 4.10 -5.47
C GLY A 115 0.46 4.35 -4.90
N PHE A 116 -0.02 3.37 -4.12
CA PHE A 116 -1.31 3.45 -3.44
C PHE A 116 -1.15 4.01 -2.03
N TYR A 117 -1.87 5.09 -1.74
CA TYR A 117 -1.99 5.64 -0.40
C TYR A 117 -3.15 4.99 0.37
N SER A 118 -2.80 4.31 1.47
CA SER A 118 -3.74 3.70 2.41
C SER A 118 -3.95 4.60 3.64
N GLY A 119 -5.00 5.42 3.61
CA GLY A 119 -5.42 6.26 4.74
C GLY A 119 -6.65 7.11 4.42
N PRO A 120 -7.01 8.08 5.28
CA PRO A 120 -8.19 8.92 5.08
C PRO A 120 -8.17 9.70 3.77
N PRO A 121 -9.32 9.97 3.13
CA PRO A 121 -9.39 10.76 1.90
C PRO A 121 -8.66 12.11 2.01
N ARG A 122 -7.97 12.54 0.95
CA ARG A 122 -7.25 13.81 0.90
C ARG A 122 -7.58 14.57 -0.38
N GLN A 123 -7.77 15.88 -0.24
CA GLN A 123 -8.00 16.76 -1.38
C GLN A 123 -6.76 16.75 -2.29
N GLY A 124 -6.97 16.53 -3.59
CA GLY A 124 -5.89 16.49 -4.58
C GLY A 124 -5.10 15.18 -4.63
N TYR A 125 -5.50 14.16 -3.86
CA TYR A 125 -5.05 12.77 -4.04
C TYR A 125 -6.26 11.89 -4.32
N GLU A 126 -6.38 11.44 -5.55
CA GLU A 126 -7.36 10.44 -5.94
C GLU A 126 -6.70 9.07 -5.87
N GLN A 127 -7.30 8.12 -5.16
CA GLN A 127 -6.79 6.75 -4.99
C GLN A 127 -6.86 5.92 -6.30
N ILE A 128 -7.15 6.57 -7.43
CA ILE A 128 -7.20 5.94 -8.74
C ILE A 128 -5.77 5.94 -9.30
N PRO A 129 -5.24 4.78 -9.71
CA PRO A 129 -3.93 4.72 -10.35
C PRO A 129 -3.92 5.59 -11.61
N HIS A 130 -3.12 6.67 -11.60
CA HIS A 130 -2.71 7.38 -12.80
C HIS A 130 -1.57 6.58 -13.46
N MET A 131 -1.88 5.40 -13.97
CA MET A 131 -0.91 4.60 -14.71
C MET A 131 -1.12 4.84 -16.19
N ASP A 132 -0.07 5.28 -16.90
CA ASP A 132 -0.05 5.28 -18.36
C ASP A 132 -0.40 3.86 -18.84
N HIS A 133 -1.51 3.73 -19.57
CA HIS A 133 -2.01 2.44 -20.09
C HIS A 133 -0.93 1.64 -20.86
N ALA A 134 0.13 2.29 -21.34
CA ALA A 134 1.29 1.66 -21.97
C ALA A 134 2.04 0.66 -21.07
N ARG A 135 2.09 0.84 -19.74
CA ARG A 135 2.81 -0.08 -18.83
C ARG A 135 2.05 -1.37 -18.51
N LEU A 136 0.73 -1.39 -18.71
CA LEU A 136 -0.11 -2.56 -18.42
C LEU A 136 -0.31 -3.48 -19.63
N CYS A 137 -0.08 -2.96 -20.84
CA CYS A 137 -0.39 -3.63 -22.11
C CYS A 137 0.77 -4.38 -22.75
N ASP A 138 1.99 -4.36 -22.18
CA ASP A 138 3.13 -5.02 -22.83
C ASP A 138 3.62 -6.29 -22.10
N PRO A 139 3.20 -7.48 -22.56
CA PRO A 139 3.83 -8.75 -22.21
C PRO A 139 5.00 -9.14 -23.15
N ARG A 140 5.46 -8.24 -24.04
CA ARG A 140 6.39 -8.49 -25.16
C ARG A 140 7.42 -7.37 -25.45
N CYS A 141 7.91 -6.67 -24.42
CA CYS A 141 9.24 -6.03 -24.46
C CYS A 141 10.16 -6.63 -23.40
#